data_AF-A0A8H3C3I8-F1
#
_entry.id   AF-A0A8H3C3I8-F1
#
_cell.length_a   1.000
_cell.length_b   1.000
_cell.length_c   1.000
_cell.angle_alpha   90.00
_cell.angle_beta   90.00
_cell.angle_gamma   90.00
#
_symmetry.space_group_name_H-M   'P 1'
#
loop_
_entity.id
_entity.type
_entity.pdbx_description
1 polymer ?
#
loop_
_entity_poly.entity_id
_entity_poly.type
_entity_poly.pdbx_seq_one_letter_code
_entity_poly.pdbx_strand_id
1 'polypeptide(L)'
;MSASRMHTRSSQSNRSNVYEDDSASILASESEFARWATLVGLDPTIRSEIPQTHAFKIILDMQNLSNRFPTWLTSRDSLQFKFLPEGYQPFKDTLCSELKELKDQDPGMFHEEEDLPLCGAIGSILQTCRHNSILRDYRNNPTEMDRRNTVDALLGHVCESDKNLVVQYSNEQELKLPRAKVGCYNVTNTIVDGVMFVEVTAFKPYLANYEMQVAATALGPKTPKHLRVVHCVTGFKRSNGANQAIMGVVSGIYQKRILGVPGQFTFGVFQYQKSFLEIFAGIWRSDEVK
;
A
#
# COMPACT_ATOMS: atom_id res chain seq x y z
N MET A 1 36.34 -6.48 -54.83
CA MET A 1 35.86 -5.96 -53.53
C MET A 1 34.92 -7.01 -52.94
N SER A 2 35.45 -7.87 -52.06
CA SER A 2 34.71 -8.95 -51.39
C SER A 2 34.20 -8.45 -50.04
N ALA A 3 32.89 -8.59 -49.79
CA ALA A 3 32.30 -8.38 -48.48
C ALA A 3 32.10 -9.74 -47.79
N SER A 4 32.80 -9.90 -46.66
CA SER A 4 32.77 -11.09 -45.82
C SER A 4 31.54 -11.08 -44.90
N ARG A 5 30.73 -12.15 -44.94
CA ARG A 5 29.60 -12.38 -44.03
C ARG A 5 30.13 -12.93 -42.70
N MET A 6 30.04 -12.13 -41.65
CA MET A 6 30.24 -12.59 -40.26
C MET A 6 28.92 -13.19 -39.74
N HIS A 7 28.90 -14.49 -39.50
CA HIS A 7 27.88 -15.16 -38.69
C HIS A 7 28.24 -15.02 -37.21
N THR A 8 27.52 -14.18 -36.48
CA THR A 8 27.55 -14.16 -35.01
C THR A 8 26.57 -15.19 -34.47
N ARG A 9 27.12 -16.22 -33.82
CA ARG A 9 26.38 -17.22 -33.04
C ARG A 9 25.60 -16.53 -31.93
N SER A 10 24.29 -16.75 -31.88
CA SER A 10 23.45 -16.37 -30.73
C SER A 10 23.78 -17.28 -29.55
N SER A 11 24.41 -16.73 -28.52
CA SER A 11 24.47 -17.32 -27.19
C SER A 11 23.07 -17.28 -26.58
N GLN A 12 22.45 -18.44 -26.46
CA GLN A 12 21.23 -18.62 -25.66
C GLN A 12 21.56 -18.30 -24.20
N SER A 13 21.11 -17.14 -23.75
CA SER A 13 21.09 -16.75 -22.35
C SER A 13 20.00 -17.53 -21.64
N ASN A 14 20.39 -18.61 -20.97
CA ASN A 14 19.59 -19.21 -19.90
C ASN A 14 19.59 -18.26 -18.71
N ARG A 15 18.75 -17.22 -18.75
CA ARG A 15 18.35 -16.48 -17.53
C ARG A 15 17.40 -17.36 -16.74
N SER A 16 17.97 -18.16 -15.85
CA SER A 16 17.24 -18.73 -14.72
C SER A 16 16.72 -17.57 -13.86
N ASN A 17 15.42 -17.28 -13.96
CA ASN A 17 14.67 -16.39 -13.07
C ASN A 17 14.56 -17.03 -11.67
N VAL A 18 15.68 -17.17 -10.98
CA VAL A 18 15.67 -17.35 -9.53
C VAL A 18 15.51 -15.93 -8.98
N TYR A 19 14.29 -15.57 -8.64
CA TYR A 19 14.06 -14.41 -7.78
C TYR A 19 14.80 -14.72 -6.48
N GLU A 20 15.88 -13.99 -6.18
CA GLU A 20 16.39 -13.91 -4.82
C GLU A 20 15.24 -13.38 -3.97
N ASP A 21 14.58 -14.26 -3.22
CA ASP A 21 13.64 -13.83 -2.21
C ASP A 21 14.39 -12.91 -1.24
N ASP A 22 13.92 -11.66 -1.13
CA ASP A 22 14.48 -10.68 -0.19
C ASP A 22 14.52 -11.32 1.21
N SER A 23 15.68 -11.27 1.86
CA SER A 23 15.89 -11.77 3.22
C SER A 23 14.81 -11.32 4.22
N ALA A 24 14.20 -10.14 4.00
CA ALA A 24 13.06 -9.67 4.79
C ALA A 24 11.78 -10.48 4.55
N SER A 25 11.50 -10.83 3.31
CA SER A 25 10.35 -11.67 2.93
C SER A 25 10.50 -13.08 3.48
N ILE A 26 11.71 -13.65 3.42
CA ILE A 26 12.04 -14.95 4.01
C ILE A 26 11.85 -14.89 5.53
N LEU A 27 12.46 -13.91 6.20
CA LEU A 27 12.33 -13.77 7.64
C LEU A 27 10.87 -13.70 8.09
N ALA A 28 10.01 -12.97 7.36
CA ALA A 28 8.59 -12.83 7.67
C ALA A 28 7.76 -14.10 7.44
N SER A 29 8.25 -15.08 6.68
CA SER A 29 7.59 -16.37 6.49
C SER A 29 8.10 -17.48 7.42
N GLU A 30 9.17 -17.24 8.15
CA GLU A 30 9.86 -18.24 8.96
C GLU A 30 9.49 -18.17 10.44
N SER A 31 9.77 -19.26 11.18
CA SER A 31 9.60 -19.29 12.64
C SER A 31 10.42 -18.19 13.35
N GLU A 32 11.49 -17.75 12.69
CA GLU A 32 12.40 -16.69 13.08
C GLU A 32 11.73 -15.32 13.11
N PHE A 33 10.60 -15.12 12.40
CA PHE A 33 9.84 -13.88 12.45
C PHE A 33 9.43 -13.54 13.87
N ALA A 34 8.87 -14.50 14.62
CA ALA A 34 8.40 -14.26 15.98
C ALA A 34 9.54 -13.84 16.91
N ARG A 35 10.74 -14.42 16.72
CA ARG A 35 11.94 -14.04 17.46
C ARG A 35 12.42 -12.64 17.08
N TRP A 36 12.46 -12.33 15.79
CA TRP A 36 12.80 -10.98 15.32
C TRP A 36 11.81 -9.95 15.84
N ALA A 37 10.50 -10.21 15.69
CA ALA A 37 9.40 -9.38 16.16
C ALA A 37 9.58 -9.07 17.65
N THR A 38 9.81 -10.10 18.48
CA THR A 38 10.09 -9.91 19.91
C THR A 38 11.29 -9.00 20.17
N LEU A 39 12.42 -9.19 19.47
CA LEU A 39 13.62 -8.36 19.65
C LEU A 39 13.39 -6.90 19.25
N VAL A 40 12.52 -6.66 18.27
CA VAL A 40 12.14 -5.32 17.82
C VAL A 40 10.84 -4.85 18.48
N GLY A 41 10.38 -5.51 19.54
CA GLY A 41 9.16 -5.14 20.26
C GLY A 41 7.89 -5.13 19.40
N LEU A 42 7.80 -5.91 18.34
CA LEU A 42 6.60 -6.07 17.53
C LEU A 42 5.67 -7.12 18.12
N ASP A 43 4.40 -6.77 18.37
CA ASP A 43 3.31 -7.73 18.59
C ASP A 43 3.05 -8.44 17.25
N PRO A 44 3.37 -9.74 17.11
CA PRO A 44 3.15 -10.45 15.86
C PRO A 44 1.65 -10.76 15.62
N THR A 45 0.79 -10.47 16.60
CA THR A 45 -0.63 -10.80 16.54
C THR A 45 -1.39 -9.76 15.73
N ILE A 46 -1.75 -10.10 14.50
CA ILE A 46 -2.68 -9.28 13.70
C ILE A 46 -4.09 -9.44 14.29
N ARG A 47 -4.67 -8.32 14.73
CA ARG A 47 -6.03 -8.28 15.29
C ARG A 47 -7.02 -7.95 14.17
N SER A 48 -8.03 -8.79 14.00
CA SER A 48 -9.13 -8.55 13.05
C SER A 48 -10.14 -7.52 13.54
N GLU A 49 -10.21 -7.28 14.85
CA GLU A 49 -11.12 -6.32 15.47
C GLU A 49 -10.36 -5.09 15.95
N ILE A 50 -10.86 -3.91 15.57
CA ILE A 50 -10.30 -2.63 16.03
C ILE A 50 -10.67 -2.45 17.51
N PRO A 51 -9.68 -2.23 18.41
CA PRO A 51 -9.96 -2.05 19.82
C PRO A 51 -10.87 -0.84 20.10
N GLN A 52 -11.88 -1.02 20.95
CA GLN A 52 -12.82 0.04 21.37
C GLN A 52 -12.21 0.98 22.42
N THR A 53 -11.05 1.56 22.12
CA THR A 53 -10.37 2.51 23.00
C THR A 53 -10.18 3.85 22.30
N HIS A 54 -10.07 4.94 23.06
CA HIS A 54 -9.93 6.30 22.52
C HIS A 54 -8.79 6.42 21.49
N ALA A 55 -7.69 5.69 21.66
CA ALA A 55 -6.55 5.71 20.74
C ALA A 55 -6.89 5.22 19.31
N PHE A 56 -7.89 4.34 19.17
CA PHE A 56 -8.33 3.79 17.90
C PHE A 56 -9.64 4.42 17.40
N LYS A 57 -10.17 5.42 18.11
CA LYS A 57 -11.40 6.11 17.72
C LYS A 57 -11.32 6.65 16.29
N ILE A 58 -10.18 7.19 15.90
CA ILE A 58 -10.00 7.69 14.52
C ILE A 58 -10.11 6.58 13.48
N ILE A 59 -9.59 5.38 13.75
CA ILE A 59 -9.69 4.23 12.83
C ILE A 59 -11.14 3.74 12.77
N LEU A 60 -11.83 3.68 13.92
CA LEU A 60 -13.24 3.31 13.99
C LEU A 60 -14.12 4.31 13.22
N ASP A 61 -13.89 5.61 13.42
CA ASP A 61 -14.61 6.67 12.73
C ASP A 61 -14.36 6.59 11.21
N MET A 62 -13.11 6.36 10.78
CA MET A 62 -12.78 6.15 9.37
C MET A 62 -13.45 4.91 8.78
N GLN A 63 -13.45 3.77 9.50
CA GLN A 63 -14.13 2.55 9.07
C GLN A 63 -15.64 2.76 8.93
N ASN A 64 -16.26 3.45 9.89
CA ASN A 64 -17.67 3.77 9.85
C ASN A 64 -18.00 4.69 8.67
N LEU A 65 -17.17 5.69 8.39
CA LEU A 65 -17.34 6.58 7.24
C LEU A 65 -17.14 5.84 5.91
N SER A 66 -16.16 4.94 5.81
CA SER A 66 -15.93 4.15 4.59
C SER A 66 -17.06 3.16 4.27
N ASN A 67 -17.88 2.84 5.27
CA ASN A 67 -19.07 2.00 5.11
C ASN A 67 -20.33 2.81 4.77
N ARG A 68 -20.20 4.11 4.53
CA ARG A 68 -21.30 4.96 4.07
C ARG A 68 -21.07 5.38 2.63
N PHE A 69 -22.12 5.33 1.84
CA PHE A 69 -22.07 5.57 0.40
C PHE A 69 -22.90 6.79 0.03
N PRO A 70 -22.44 7.63 -0.91
CA PRO A 70 -23.27 8.69 -1.44
C PRO A 70 -24.44 8.11 -2.25
N THR A 71 -25.63 8.67 -2.07
CA THR A 71 -26.87 8.23 -2.74
C THR A 71 -26.74 8.20 -4.26
N TRP A 72 -25.92 9.07 -4.86
CA TRP A 72 -25.78 9.11 -6.31
C TRP A 72 -25.23 7.82 -6.92
N LEU A 73 -24.52 6.99 -6.13
CA LEU A 73 -24.03 5.69 -6.57
C LEU A 73 -25.14 4.67 -6.84
N THR A 74 -26.35 4.87 -6.33
CA THR A 74 -27.49 3.96 -6.57
C THR A 74 -28.18 4.25 -7.91
N SER A 75 -27.76 5.29 -8.64
CA SER A 75 -28.39 5.72 -9.89
C SER A 75 -27.43 5.57 -11.07
N ARG A 76 -27.85 4.79 -12.07
CA ARG A 76 -27.08 4.57 -13.32
C ARG A 76 -26.93 5.84 -14.17
N ASP A 77 -27.86 6.78 -14.01
CA ASP A 77 -27.96 8.03 -14.77
C ASP A 77 -27.37 9.22 -14.00
N SER A 78 -26.69 8.94 -12.89
CA SER A 78 -25.99 9.93 -12.09
C SER A 78 -24.98 10.73 -12.93
N LEU A 79 -24.95 12.06 -12.75
CA LEU A 79 -24.06 12.96 -13.50
C LEU A 79 -22.58 12.65 -13.25
N GLN A 80 -22.27 12.11 -12.08
CA GLN A 80 -20.94 11.65 -11.67
C GLN A 80 -20.40 10.54 -12.59
N PHE A 81 -21.29 9.79 -13.27
CA PHE A 81 -20.93 8.76 -14.22
C PHE A 81 -20.87 9.23 -15.69
N LYS A 82 -21.23 10.50 -15.97
CA LYS A 82 -21.43 11.01 -17.34
C LYS A 82 -20.25 10.79 -18.28
N PHE A 83 -19.02 10.81 -17.75
CA PHE A 83 -17.79 10.71 -18.54
C PHE A 83 -17.16 9.32 -18.53
N LEU A 84 -17.86 8.30 -18.00
CA LEU A 84 -17.35 6.94 -18.00
C LEU A 84 -17.37 6.32 -19.41
N PRO A 85 -16.25 5.77 -19.89
CA PRO A 85 -16.23 4.96 -21.10
C PRO A 85 -17.21 3.78 -21.07
N GLU A 86 -17.73 3.41 -22.24
CA GLU A 86 -18.68 2.29 -22.40
C GLU A 86 -18.14 0.96 -21.84
N GLY A 87 -16.82 0.74 -21.91
CA GLY A 87 -16.18 -0.45 -21.37
C GLY A 87 -16.33 -0.65 -19.86
N TYR A 88 -16.75 0.37 -19.10
CA TYR A 88 -16.96 0.30 -17.66
C TYR A 88 -18.44 0.12 -17.26
N GLN A 89 -19.38 0.16 -18.22
CA GLN A 89 -20.82 0.07 -17.94
C GLN A 89 -21.22 -1.21 -17.17
N PRO A 90 -20.68 -2.41 -17.46
CA PRO A 90 -21.03 -3.61 -16.68
C PRO A 90 -20.69 -3.48 -15.19
N PHE A 91 -19.55 -2.85 -14.87
CA PHE A 91 -19.12 -2.64 -13.49
C PHE A 91 -19.94 -1.55 -12.81
N LYS A 92 -20.25 -0.47 -13.53
CA LYS A 92 -21.15 0.59 -13.06
C LYS A 92 -22.53 0.03 -12.74
N ASP A 93 -23.10 -0.77 -13.65
CA ASP A 93 -24.43 -1.35 -13.49
C ASP A 93 -24.50 -2.33 -12.31
N THR A 94 -23.45 -3.15 -12.15
CA THR A 94 -23.30 -4.04 -10.99
C THR A 94 -23.25 -3.23 -9.70
N LEU A 95 -22.35 -2.25 -9.61
CA LEU A 95 -22.20 -1.37 -8.46
C LEU A 95 -23.51 -0.66 -8.08
N CYS A 96 -24.19 -0.05 -9.07
CA CYS A 96 -25.45 0.65 -8.82
C CYS A 96 -26.56 -0.29 -8.33
N SER A 97 -26.62 -1.51 -8.88
CA SER A 97 -27.66 -2.47 -8.54
C SER A 97 -27.44 -3.02 -7.12
N GLU A 98 -26.21 -3.43 -6.79
CA GLU A 98 -25.83 -3.89 -5.45
C GLU A 98 -26.05 -2.80 -4.39
N LEU A 99 -25.64 -1.56 -4.67
CA LEU A 99 -25.84 -0.45 -3.74
C LEU A 99 -27.32 -0.03 -3.62
N LYS A 100 -28.12 -0.19 -4.67
CA LYS A 100 -29.57 0.05 -4.58
C LYS A 100 -30.24 -0.99 -3.69
N GLU A 101 -29.92 -2.27 -3.87
CA GLU A 101 -30.43 -3.34 -3.01
C GLU A 101 -30.00 -3.12 -1.55
N LEU A 102 -28.75 -2.73 -1.32
CA LEU A 102 -28.25 -2.38 0.00
C LEU A 102 -28.99 -1.17 0.59
N LYS A 103 -29.28 -0.14 -0.21
CA LYS A 103 -30.04 1.04 0.24
C LYS A 103 -31.47 0.70 0.64
N ASP A 104 -32.11 -0.21 -0.10
CA ASP A 104 -33.46 -0.67 0.21
C ASP A 104 -33.49 -1.47 1.53
N GLN A 105 -32.39 -2.15 1.88
CA GLN A 105 -32.25 -2.92 3.13
C GLN A 105 -31.81 -2.06 4.32
N ASP A 106 -30.83 -1.19 4.13
CA ASP A 106 -30.28 -0.30 5.17
C ASP A 106 -30.04 1.13 4.62
N PRO A 107 -31.07 1.99 4.66
CA PRO A 107 -30.94 3.38 4.24
C PRO A 107 -29.91 4.18 5.06
N GLY A 108 -29.56 3.74 6.27
CA GLY A 108 -28.62 4.43 7.16
C GLY A 108 -27.18 4.42 6.66
N MET A 109 -26.86 3.47 5.77
CA MET A 109 -25.56 3.39 5.09
C MET A 109 -25.40 4.46 4.00
N PHE A 110 -26.42 5.27 3.71
CA PHE A 110 -26.36 6.24 2.62
C PHE A 110 -26.35 7.69 3.14
N HIS A 111 -25.75 8.57 2.35
CA HIS A 111 -25.78 10.02 2.60
C HIS A 111 -26.02 10.80 1.30
N GLU A 112 -26.55 12.01 1.44
CA GLU A 112 -26.85 12.90 0.32
C GLU A 112 -25.65 13.76 -0.11
N GLU A 113 -24.53 13.71 0.63
CA GLU A 113 -23.31 14.41 0.23
C GLU A 113 -22.76 13.85 -1.09
N GLU A 114 -22.25 14.72 -1.97
CA GLU A 114 -21.74 14.30 -3.28
C GLU A 114 -20.44 13.51 -3.22
N ASP A 115 -19.66 13.63 -2.14
CA ASP A 115 -18.31 13.06 -2.03
C ASP A 115 -17.47 13.34 -3.29
N LEU A 116 -17.08 14.62 -3.47
CA LEU A 116 -16.32 15.07 -4.63
C LEU A 116 -15.01 14.26 -4.85
N PRO A 117 -14.23 13.90 -3.81
CA PRO A 117 -13.10 12.99 -3.98
C PRO A 117 -13.49 11.66 -4.61
N LEU A 118 -14.55 11.01 -4.13
CA LEU A 118 -15.02 9.75 -4.73
C LEU A 118 -15.50 9.94 -6.17
N CYS A 119 -16.20 11.04 -6.47
CA CYS A 119 -16.59 11.38 -7.83
C CYS A 119 -15.37 11.49 -8.77
N GLY A 120 -14.26 12.08 -8.30
CA GLY A 120 -13.01 12.13 -9.06
C GLY A 120 -12.36 10.76 -9.26
N ALA A 121 -12.41 9.91 -8.22
CA ALA A 121 -11.76 8.61 -8.21
C ALA A 121 -12.55 7.48 -8.90
N ILE A 122 -13.86 7.65 -9.13
CA ILE A 122 -14.74 6.56 -9.58
C ILE A 122 -14.30 5.94 -10.91
N GLY A 123 -13.77 6.75 -11.83
CA GLY A 123 -13.22 6.26 -13.09
C GLY A 123 -12.02 5.32 -12.87
N SER A 124 -11.09 5.71 -12.00
CA SER A 124 -9.91 4.92 -11.63
C SER A 124 -10.29 3.63 -10.90
N ILE A 125 -11.32 3.69 -10.04
CA ILE A 125 -11.86 2.52 -9.34
C ILE A 125 -12.43 1.51 -10.35
N LEU A 126 -13.31 1.96 -11.24
CA LEU A 126 -13.93 1.08 -12.25
C LEU A 126 -12.91 0.54 -13.26
N GLN A 127 -11.90 1.33 -13.61
CA GLN A 127 -10.76 0.87 -14.42
C GLN A 127 -10.00 -0.26 -13.71
N THR A 128 -9.76 -0.13 -12.41
CA THR A 128 -9.11 -1.16 -11.60
C THR A 128 -9.93 -2.45 -11.57
N CYS A 129 -11.25 -2.34 -11.38
CA CYS A 129 -12.17 -3.47 -11.42
C CYS A 129 -12.14 -4.18 -12.78
N ARG A 130 -12.23 -3.42 -13.88
CA ARG A 130 -12.17 -3.98 -15.23
C ARG A 130 -10.84 -4.68 -15.51
N HIS A 131 -9.74 -4.05 -15.16
CA HIS A 131 -8.41 -4.61 -15.35
C HIS A 131 -8.25 -5.93 -14.58
N ASN A 132 -8.64 -5.96 -13.32
CA ASN A 132 -8.62 -7.19 -12.51
C ASN A 132 -9.50 -8.29 -13.10
N SER A 133 -10.66 -7.96 -13.69
CA SER A 133 -11.49 -8.94 -14.40
C SER A 133 -10.77 -9.51 -15.62
N ILE A 134 -10.12 -8.67 -16.43
CA ILE A 134 -9.37 -9.12 -17.62
C ILE A 134 -8.21 -10.03 -17.19
N LEU A 135 -7.49 -9.66 -16.14
CA LEU A 135 -6.37 -10.46 -15.62
C LEU A 135 -6.83 -11.83 -15.07
N ARG A 136 -8.06 -11.91 -14.54
CA ARG A 136 -8.65 -13.17 -14.08
C ARG A 136 -8.92 -14.12 -15.24
N ASP A 137 -9.42 -13.59 -16.35
CA ASP A 137 -9.82 -14.37 -17.53
C ASP A 137 -8.61 -14.74 -18.42
N TYR A 138 -7.47 -14.08 -18.21
CA TYR A 138 -6.22 -14.34 -18.92
C TYR A 138 -5.59 -15.68 -18.51
N ARG A 139 -5.43 -16.60 -19.46
CA ARG A 139 -4.84 -17.93 -19.22
C ARG A 139 -3.33 -17.92 -18.92
N ASN A 140 -2.63 -16.81 -19.23
CA ASN A 140 -1.17 -16.77 -19.26
C ASN A 140 -0.50 -16.33 -17.94
N ASN A 141 -1.16 -16.47 -16.78
CA ASN A 141 -0.61 -16.11 -15.47
C ASN A 141 0.01 -14.70 -15.43
N PRO A 142 -0.80 -13.64 -15.23
CA PRO A 142 -0.29 -12.27 -15.28
C PRO A 142 0.88 -12.05 -14.32
N THR A 143 1.77 -11.13 -14.67
CA THR A 143 2.92 -10.76 -13.84
C THR A 143 2.46 -10.00 -12.59
N GLU A 144 3.37 -9.79 -11.65
CA GLU A 144 3.11 -8.91 -10.50
C GLU A 144 2.81 -7.49 -10.96
N MET A 145 3.65 -6.95 -11.85
CA MET A 145 3.50 -5.63 -12.47
C MET A 145 2.13 -5.45 -13.12
N ASP A 146 1.66 -6.45 -13.88
CA ASP A 146 0.34 -6.40 -14.52
C ASP A 146 -0.77 -6.21 -13.48
N ARG A 147 -0.70 -6.89 -12.32
CA ARG A 147 -1.73 -6.79 -11.27
C ARG A 147 -1.68 -5.44 -10.55
N ARG A 148 -0.49 -4.97 -10.19
CA ARG A 148 -0.32 -3.77 -9.38
C ARG A 148 -0.54 -2.46 -10.15
N ASN A 149 -0.34 -2.45 -11.47
CA ASN A 149 -0.38 -1.21 -12.27
C ASN A 149 -1.63 -0.34 -12.03
N THR A 150 -2.83 -0.92 -12.00
CA THR A 150 -4.05 -0.14 -11.77
C THR A 150 -4.21 0.30 -10.31
N VAL A 151 -3.70 -0.50 -9.36
CA VAL A 151 -3.70 -0.11 -7.95
C VAL A 151 -2.69 1.00 -7.70
N ASP A 152 -1.49 0.92 -8.26
CA ASP A 152 -0.49 2.00 -8.21
C ASP A 152 -1.04 3.30 -8.80
N ALA A 153 -1.75 3.21 -9.94
CA ALA A 153 -2.40 4.37 -10.55
C ALA A 153 -3.49 4.96 -9.64
N LEU A 154 -4.28 4.12 -8.97
CA LEU A 154 -5.29 4.57 -8.00
C LEU A 154 -4.65 5.28 -6.81
N LEU A 155 -3.57 4.70 -6.25
CA LEU A 155 -2.84 5.27 -5.11
C LEU A 155 -2.14 6.58 -5.48
N GLY A 156 -1.56 6.66 -6.68
CA GLY A 156 -1.01 7.89 -7.24
C GLY A 156 -2.10 8.96 -7.38
N HIS A 157 -3.25 8.60 -7.94
CA HIS A 157 -4.39 9.51 -8.08
C HIS A 157 -4.88 10.06 -6.73
N VAL A 158 -4.94 9.23 -5.68
CA VAL A 158 -5.30 9.69 -4.33
C VAL A 158 -4.31 10.73 -3.81
N CYS A 159 -3.01 10.54 -4.05
CA CYS A 159 -1.99 11.49 -3.61
C CYS A 159 -2.04 12.81 -4.40
N GLU A 160 -2.33 12.75 -5.70
CA GLU A 160 -2.37 13.92 -6.59
C GLU A 160 -3.67 14.73 -6.46
N SER A 161 -4.77 14.10 -6.03
CA SER A 161 -6.07 14.74 -5.90
C SER A 161 -6.22 15.56 -4.63
N ASP A 162 -5.37 15.33 -3.62
CA ASP A 162 -5.35 16.17 -2.42
C ASP A 162 -4.76 17.54 -2.76
N LYS A 163 -5.54 18.60 -2.51
CA LYS A 163 -5.13 19.99 -2.71
C LYS A 163 -3.92 20.35 -1.83
N ASN A 164 -3.72 19.62 -0.74
CA ASN A 164 -2.52 19.68 0.07
C ASN A 164 -1.54 18.64 -0.47
N LEU A 165 -0.63 19.05 -1.36
CA LEU A 165 0.44 18.27 -2.03
C LEU A 165 1.48 17.63 -1.07
N VAL A 166 1.07 17.30 0.14
CA VAL A 166 1.91 16.86 1.24
C VAL A 166 2.21 15.37 1.12
N VAL A 167 1.26 14.58 0.61
CA VAL A 167 1.40 13.13 0.42
C VAL A 167 1.92 12.83 -0.98
N GLN A 168 2.98 12.04 -1.07
CA GLN A 168 3.57 11.57 -2.32
C GLN A 168 3.53 10.04 -2.36
N TYR A 169 3.35 9.48 -3.56
CA TYR A 169 3.44 8.05 -3.81
C TYR A 169 4.72 7.71 -4.57
N SER A 170 5.40 6.63 -4.20
CA SER A 170 6.59 6.16 -4.89
C SER A 170 6.63 4.63 -4.92
N ASN A 171 7.01 4.08 -6.08
CA ASN A 171 7.10 2.65 -6.31
C ASN A 171 8.50 2.10 -5.97
N GLU A 172 8.57 0.82 -5.63
CA GLU A 172 9.80 0.03 -5.44
C GLU A 172 10.80 0.72 -4.50
N GLN A 173 10.32 1.12 -3.33
CA GLN A 173 11.15 1.83 -2.35
C GLN A 173 11.75 0.85 -1.34
N GLU A 174 13.05 0.99 -1.11
CA GLU A 174 13.73 0.33 0.00
C GLU A 174 13.37 1.05 1.30
N LEU A 175 12.93 0.31 2.31
CA LEU A 175 12.59 0.79 3.64
C LEU A 175 13.52 0.20 4.68
N LYS A 176 14.04 1.05 5.56
CA LYS A 176 14.92 0.68 6.66
C LYS A 176 14.14 0.02 7.79
N LEU A 177 14.59 -1.14 8.21
CA LEU A 177 14.07 -1.89 9.35
C LEU A 177 14.90 -1.65 10.61
N PRO A 178 14.29 -1.85 11.80
CA PRO A 178 15.05 -1.89 13.05
C PRO A 178 16.15 -2.96 12.98
N ARG A 179 17.35 -2.59 13.40
CA ARG A 179 18.50 -3.53 13.44
C ARG A 179 18.30 -4.52 14.59
N ALA A 180 18.09 -5.79 14.24
CA ALA A 180 18.11 -6.90 15.19
C ALA A 180 18.84 -8.10 14.56
N LYS A 181 19.75 -8.72 15.31
CA LYS A 181 20.45 -9.94 14.88
C LYS A 181 19.68 -11.16 15.36
N VAL A 182 19.27 -12.02 14.43
CA VAL A 182 18.44 -13.19 14.69
C VAL A 182 19.09 -14.40 14.03
N GLY A 183 19.95 -15.11 14.76
CA GLY A 183 20.76 -16.20 14.18
C GLY A 183 21.67 -15.68 13.05
N CYS A 184 21.48 -16.22 11.85
CA CYS A 184 22.22 -15.81 10.64
C CYS A 184 21.56 -14.64 9.88
N TYR A 185 20.38 -14.18 10.30
CA TYR A 185 19.66 -13.11 9.62
C TYR A 185 20.05 -11.74 10.20
N ASN A 186 20.49 -10.84 9.31
CA ASN A 186 20.73 -9.43 9.58
C ASN A 186 19.89 -8.59 8.61
N VAL A 187 18.57 -8.67 8.76
CA VAL A 187 17.64 -7.94 7.89
C VAL A 187 17.59 -6.49 8.36
N THR A 188 18.20 -5.61 7.56
CA THR A 188 18.23 -4.17 7.87
C THR A 188 17.28 -3.36 7.01
N ASN A 189 16.84 -3.90 5.88
CA ASN A 189 15.96 -3.22 4.94
C ASN A 189 14.95 -4.21 4.34
N THR A 190 13.89 -3.69 3.74
CA THR A 190 12.94 -4.43 2.90
C THR A 190 12.60 -3.59 1.69
N ILE A 191 12.32 -4.19 0.54
CA ILE A 191 11.79 -3.46 -0.61
C ILE A 191 10.27 -3.60 -0.58
N VAL A 192 9.55 -2.48 -0.53
CA VAL A 192 8.09 -2.44 -0.68
C VAL A 192 7.71 -2.08 -2.10
N ASP A 193 6.54 -2.53 -2.52
CA ASP A 193 6.08 -2.28 -3.87
C ASP A 193 5.70 -0.82 -4.05
N GLY A 194 5.07 -0.21 -3.05
CA GLY A 194 4.81 1.22 -3.04
C GLY A 194 4.82 1.80 -1.64
N VAL A 195 5.02 3.11 -1.56
CA VAL A 195 4.99 3.85 -0.31
C VAL A 195 4.35 5.20 -0.53
N MET A 196 3.39 5.53 0.33
CA MET A 196 2.90 6.89 0.52
C MET A 196 3.66 7.52 1.68
N PHE A 197 4.21 8.70 1.46
CA PHE A 197 4.92 9.44 2.50
C PHE A 197 4.57 10.92 2.48
N VAL A 198 4.71 11.54 3.64
CA VAL A 198 4.58 12.99 3.83
C VAL A 198 5.95 13.62 3.79
N GLU A 199 6.18 14.58 2.89
CA GLU A 199 7.42 15.33 2.85
C GLU A 199 7.35 16.57 3.76
N VAL A 200 8.24 16.64 4.74
CA VAL A 200 8.35 17.75 5.70
C VAL A 200 9.62 18.54 5.41
N THR A 201 9.46 19.64 4.68
CA THR A 201 10.59 20.41 4.12
C THR A 201 11.34 21.27 5.13
N ALA A 202 10.69 21.68 6.22
CA ALA A 202 11.22 22.66 7.19
C ALA A 202 11.39 22.12 8.62
N PHE A 203 11.56 20.81 8.79
CA PHE A 203 11.73 20.21 10.13
C PHE A 203 13.16 20.43 10.66
N LYS A 204 13.35 21.51 11.43
CA LYS A 204 14.66 21.94 11.94
C LYS A 204 15.48 20.84 12.63
N PRO A 205 14.93 19.98 13.51
CA PRO A 205 15.72 18.94 14.16
C PRO A 205 16.38 17.97 13.17
N TYR A 206 15.68 17.64 12.08
CA TYR A 206 16.23 16.79 11.02
C TYR A 206 17.28 17.54 10.20
N LEU A 207 17.02 18.80 9.81
CA LEU A 207 17.97 19.57 9.00
C LEU A 207 19.28 19.89 9.75
N ALA A 208 19.21 20.07 11.08
CA ALA A 208 20.35 20.50 11.89
C ALA A 208 21.24 19.36 12.41
N ASN A 209 20.78 18.10 12.40
CA ASN A 209 21.48 16.99 13.03
C ASN A 209 21.55 15.76 12.12
N TYR A 210 22.75 15.39 11.67
CA TYR A 210 22.97 14.22 10.82
C TYR A 210 22.55 12.90 11.47
N GLU A 211 22.82 12.70 12.76
CA GLU A 211 22.42 11.49 13.48
C GLU A 211 20.89 11.38 13.51
N MET A 212 20.19 12.51 13.71
CA MET A 212 18.74 12.56 13.62
C MET A 212 18.25 12.19 12.23
N GLN A 213 18.94 12.63 11.16
CA GLN A 213 18.57 12.24 9.81
C GLN A 213 18.72 10.74 9.60
N VAL A 214 19.85 10.15 10.02
CA VAL A 214 20.11 8.71 9.90
C VAL A 214 19.10 7.90 10.71
N ALA A 215 18.73 8.37 11.91
CA ALA A 215 17.77 7.71 12.77
C ALA A 215 16.34 7.80 12.20
N ALA A 216 15.90 9.00 11.82
CA ALA A 216 14.54 9.26 11.38
C ALA A 216 14.27 8.95 9.90
N THR A 217 15.28 8.56 9.11
CA THR A 217 15.07 8.14 7.72
C THR A 217 14.56 6.71 7.67
N ALA A 218 13.38 6.54 7.07
CA ALA A 218 12.83 5.23 6.72
C ALA A 218 13.11 4.85 5.26
N LEU A 219 13.18 5.79 4.32
CA LEU A 219 13.34 5.51 2.90
C LEU A 219 14.80 5.50 2.43
N GLY A 220 15.17 4.46 1.69
CA GLY A 220 16.36 4.35 0.86
C GLY A 220 17.67 4.12 1.60
N PRO A 221 18.74 3.80 0.84
CA PRO A 221 20.10 3.71 1.38
C PRO A 221 20.73 5.08 1.61
N LYS A 222 20.15 6.15 1.03
CA LYS A 222 20.62 7.53 1.14
C LYS A 222 19.63 8.36 1.93
N THR A 223 20.16 9.14 2.85
CA THR A 223 19.39 10.13 3.62
C THR A 223 18.78 11.20 2.70
N PRO A 224 17.46 11.39 2.67
CA PRO A 224 16.82 12.41 1.86
C PRO A 224 17.10 13.82 2.41
N LYS A 225 17.05 14.83 1.53
CA LYS A 225 17.26 16.24 1.90
C LYS A 225 16.20 16.76 2.87
N HIS A 226 14.98 16.27 2.73
CA HIS A 226 13.84 16.59 3.58
C HIS A 226 13.39 15.33 4.32
N LEU A 227 12.77 15.51 5.48
CA LEU A 227 12.19 14.40 6.21
C LEU A 227 11.02 13.84 5.40
N ARG A 228 11.01 12.53 5.16
CA ARG A 228 9.91 11.82 4.50
C ARG A 228 9.29 10.85 5.50
N VAL A 229 8.09 11.15 5.98
CA VAL A 229 7.40 10.36 6.99
C VAL A 229 6.50 9.32 6.31
N VAL A 230 6.78 8.04 6.50
CA VAL A 230 5.99 6.94 5.93
C VAL A 230 4.58 6.96 6.50
N HIS A 231 3.59 7.03 5.63
CA HIS A 231 2.18 7.05 5.98
C HIS A 231 1.51 5.71 5.65
N CYS A 232 1.68 5.22 4.43
CA CYS A 232 1.13 3.96 3.95
C CYS A 232 2.18 3.20 3.15
N VAL A 233 2.18 1.88 3.22
CA VAL A 233 3.01 1.01 2.38
C VAL A 233 2.13 0.03 1.63
N THR A 234 2.56 -0.37 0.44
CA THR A 234 1.85 -1.36 -0.36
C THR A 234 2.70 -2.59 -0.63
N GLY A 235 2.08 -3.76 -0.54
CA GLY A 235 2.68 -5.05 -0.82
C GLY A 235 1.83 -5.87 -1.79
N PHE A 236 2.39 -6.21 -2.93
CA PHE A 236 1.77 -6.97 -4.00
C PHE A 236 2.66 -8.18 -4.34
N LYS A 237 2.23 -9.37 -3.96
CA LYS A 237 2.87 -10.61 -4.41
C LYS A 237 1.85 -11.53 -5.05
N ARG A 238 2.34 -12.43 -5.91
CA ARG A 238 1.51 -13.39 -6.64
C ARG A 238 0.61 -14.24 -5.73
N SER A 239 1.09 -14.56 -4.52
CA SER A 239 0.39 -15.39 -3.54
C SER A 239 -0.10 -14.58 -2.34
N ASN A 240 0.77 -13.76 -1.73
CA ASN A 240 0.42 -12.94 -0.56
C ASN A 240 1.43 -11.79 -0.36
N GLY A 241 0.98 -10.54 -0.50
CA GLY A 241 1.80 -9.35 -0.25
C GLY A 241 1.89 -8.91 1.23
N ALA A 242 1.21 -9.60 2.14
CA ALA A 242 1.09 -9.19 3.54
C ALA A 242 2.43 -9.03 4.25
N ASN A 243 3.35 -9.99 4.09
CA ASN A 243 4.66 -9.96 4.76
C ASN A 243 5.46 -8.71 4.39
N GLN A 244 5.52 -8.38 3.09
CA GLN A 244 6.20 -7.19 2.60
C GLN A 244 5.55 -5.92 3.15
N ALA A 245 4.22 -5.84 3.16
CA ALA A 245 3.51 -4.72 3.73
C ALA A 245 3.76 -4.60 5.25
N ILE A 246 3.75 -5.70 6.00
CA ILE A 246 4.00 -5.72 7.46
C ILE A 246 5.39 -5.18 7.75
N MET A 247 6.42 -5.66 7.06
CA MET A 247 7.80 -5.17 7.23
C MET A 247 7.89 -3.67 6.91
N GLY A 248 7.21 -3.21 5.85
CA GLY A 248 7.12 -1.78 5.54
C GLY A 248 6.41 -0.96 6.62
N VAL A 249 5.34 -1.48 7.20
CA VAL A 249 4.62 -0.85 8.31
C VAL A 249 5.51 -0.72 9.53
N VAL A 250 6.27 -1.77 9.87
CA VAL A 250 7.25 -1.74 10.97
C VAL A 250 8.25 -0.60 10.77
N SER A 251 8.77 -0.41 9.55
CA SER A 251 9.66 0.71 9.23
C SER A 251 9.04 2.07 9.56
N GLY A 252 7.81 2.31 9.10
CA GLY A 252 7.10 3.58 9.35
C GLY A 252 6.77 3.83 10.82
N ILE A 253 6.41 2.78 11.56
CA ILE A 253 6.11 2.90 13.00
C ILE A 253 7.39 3.19 13.79
N TYR A 254 8.50 2.51 13.46
CA TYR A 254 9.80 2.78 14.06
C TYR A 254 10.27 4.21 13.82
N GLN A 255 10.09 4.72 12.60
CA GLN A 255 10.34 6.11 12.28
C GLN A 255 9.53 7.06 13.18
N LYS A 256 8.22 6.80 13.34
CA LYS A 256 7.34 7.60 14.19
C LYS A 256 7.75 7.59 15.66
N ARG A 257 8.25 6.45 16.16
CA ARG A 257 8.85 6.37 17.50
C ARG A 257 10.05 7.30 17.63
N ILE A 258 10.98 7.27 16.66
CA ILE A 258 12.19 8.12 16.65
C ILE A 258 11.83 9.61 16.56
N LEU A 259 10.77 9.93 15.81
CA LEU A 259 10.25 11.29 15.68
C LEU A 259 9.46 11.78 16.91
N GLY A 260 9.26 10.94 17.93
CA GLY A 260 8.51 11.31 19.14
C GLY A 260 6.99 11.36 18.94
N VAL A 261 6.46 10.67 17.91
CA VAL A 261 5.02 10.59 17.60
C VAL A 261 4.51 9.14 17.55
N PRO A 262 4.78 8.30 18.57
CA PRO A 262 4.46 6.86 18.55
C PRO A 262 2.96 6.55 18.39
N GLY A 263 2.08 7.49 18.74
CA GLY A 263 0.64 7.35 18.63
C GLY A 263 0.05 7.54 17.22
N GLN A 264 0.88 7.77 16.20
CA GLN A 264 0.43 7.89 14.80
C GLN A 264 0.42 6.53 14.11
N PHE A 265 -0.62 6.27 13.33
CA PHE A 265 -0.76 5.03 12.56
C PHE A 265 0.11 5.03 11.31
N THR A 266 0.66 3.87 10.97
CA THR A 266 1.15 3.53 9.63
C THR A 266 0.22 2.49 9.03
N PHE A 267 -0.20 2.70 7.78
CA PHE A 267 -1.10 1.78 7.09
C PHE A 267 -0.32 0.85 6.17
N GLY A 268 -0.81 -0.36 6.02
CA GLY A 268 -0.36 -1.29 5.00
C GLY A 268 -1.54 -1.70 4.13
N VAL A 269 -1.37 -1.61 2.82
CA VAL A 269 -2.32 -2.13 1.83
C VAL A 269 -1.66 -3.31 1.15
N PHE A 270 -2.32 -4.46 1.11
CA PHE A 270 -1.79 -5.58 0.35
C PHE A 270 -2.86 -6.28 -0.43
N GLN A 271 -2.44 -6.88 -1.54
CA GLN A 271 -3.34 -7.73 -2.31
C GLN A 271 -3.39 -9.12 -1.68
N TYR A 272 -4.60 -9.54 -1.31
CA TYR A 272 -4.91 -10.91 -0.93
C TYR A 272 -5.65 -11.59 -2.08
N GLN A 273 -5.16 -12.76 -2.47
CA GLN A 273 -5.62 -13.48 -3.67
C GLN A 273 -5.56 -12.60 -4.94
N LYS A 274 -6.40 -12.85 -5.94
CA LYS A 274 -6.38 -12.13 -7.24
C LYS A 274 -7.18 -10.83 -7.25
N SER A 275 -7.94 -10.52 -6.21
CA SER A 275 -9.04 -9.55 -6.33
C SER A 275 -9.28 -8.67 -5.11
N PHE A 276 -8.73 -9.02 -3.94
CA PHE A 276 -8.99 -8.28 -2.70
C PHE A 276 -7.80 -7.43 -2.31
N LEU A 277 -8.09 -6.19 -1.92
CA LEU A 277 -7.16 -5.34 -1.19
C LEU A 277 -7.54 -5.43 0.28
N GLU A 278 -6.57 -5.78 1.10
CA GLU A 278 -6.68 -5.73 2.55
C GLU A 278 -5.90 -4.54 3.08
N ILE A 279 -6.45 -3.91 4.11
CA ILE A 279 -5.85 -2.76 4.77
C ILE A 279 -5.66 -3.12 6.24
N PHE A 280 -4.44 -2.91 6.75
CA PHE A 280 -4.17 -2.97 8.17
C PHE A 280 -3.50 -1.69 8.64
N ALA A 281 -3.62 -1.42 9.94
CA ALA A 281 -3.03 -0.26 10.57
C ALA A 281 -2.16 -0.74 11.73
N GLY A 282 -0.96 -0.17 11.86
CA GLY A 282 -0.09 -0.42 13.01
C GLY A 282 0.33 0.87 13.70
N ILE A 283 0.62 0.78 15.00
CA ILE A 283 0.90 1.90 15.91
C ILE A 283 1.93 1.50 16.98
N TRP A 284 2.70 2.44 17.51
CA TRP A 284 3.60 2.18 18.64
C TRP A 284 2.91 2.50 19.98
N ARG A 285 2.83 1.55 20.92
CA ARG A 285 2.30 1.76 22.28
C ARG A 285 3.09 1.00 23.35
N SER A 286 3.44 1.69 24.43
CA SER A 286 3.98 1.08 25.66
C SER A 286 5.15 0.12 25.39
N ASP A 287 6.17 0.62 24.69
CA ASP A 287 7.35 -0.12 24.23
C ASP A 287 7.13 -1.26 23.21
N GLU A 288 5.89 -1.43 22.72
CA GLU A 288 5.54 -2.42 21.70
C GLU A 288 4.95 -1.78 20.43
N VAL A 289 5.16 -2.40 19.27
CA VAL A 289 4.37 -2.15 18.04
C VAL A 289 3.12 -3.01 18.10
N LYS A 290 1.96 -2.41 17.89
CA LYS A 290 0.65 -3.06 17.87
C LYS A 290 -0.04 -2.86 16.53
#